data_AF-A0A956QM33-F1
#
_entry.id   AF-A0A956QM33-F1
#
_cell.length_a   1.000
_cell.length_b   1.000
_cell.length_c   1.000
_cell.angle_alpha   90.00
_cell.angle_beta   90.00
_cell.angle_gamma   90.00
#
_symmetry.space_group_name_H-M   'P 1'
#
loop_
_entity.id
_entity.type
_entity.pdbx_description
1 polymer ?
#
loop_
_entity_poly.entity_id
_entity_poly.type
_entity_poly.pdbx_seq_one_letter_code
_entity_poly.pdbx_strand_id
1 'polypeptide(L)'
;LVNILGETSDTNIQGETVMKLDRYADDRIFKAMDHGGHLCCMASEECENLIKIPSRFDRGDYVLVFDPLDGSSNIDKNVSIGTIFAILKRVTPAGGDGTLEDALQPGVKQVAAGYCIFGSSTMLVYTTGSGVHGFTLDPSVGEFLLSHENIKCPEKGKIYSINEGNSLFWDQGTKDFVNFLKQQD
;
A
#
# COMPACT_ATOMS: atom_id res chain seq x y z
N LEU A 1 6.57 6.79 -21.19
CA LEU A 1 7.00 7.31 -19.86
C LEU A 1 7.57 8.74 -19.89
N VAL A 2 7.89 9.34 -21.05
CA VAL A 2 8.65 10.61 -21.18
C VAL A 2 7.97 11.89 -20.60
N ASN A 3 6.72 11.84 -20.11
CA ASN A 3 6.04 13.01 -19.51
C ASN A 3 5.51 12.77 -18.08
N ILE A 4 5.82 11.63 -17.45
CA ILE A 4 5.31 11.26 -16.11
C ILE A 4 6.39 11.41 -15.02
N LEU A 5 7.66 11.55 -15.41
CA LEU A 5 8.76 11.78 -14.48
C LEU A 5 8.90 13.29 -14.23
N GLY A 6 8.81 13.71 -12.96
CA GLY A 6 8.99 15.10 -12.52
C GLY A 6 8.09 15.51 -11.37
N GLU A 7 8.57 16.47 -10.59
CA GLU A 7 7.86 17.11 -9.48
C GLU A 7 6.62 17.86 -9.99
N THR A 8 5.54 17.82 -9.22
CA THR A 8 4.48 18.84 -9.33
C THR A 8 4.82 20.00 -8.39
N SER A 9 4.22 21.17 -8.61
CA SER A 9 4.34 22.31 -7.69
C SER A 9 3.61 22.13 -6.36
N ASP A 10 3.01 20.96 -6.13
CA ASP A 10 2.04 20.74 -5.08
C ASP A 10 2.63 19.84 -3.99
N THR A 11 2.30 20.15 -2.75
CA THR A 11 2.75 19.41 -1.56
C THR A 11 1.58 18.59 -1.01
N ASN A 12 1.77 17.30 -0.70
CA ASN A 12 0.72 16.47 -0.11
C ASN A 12 0.50 16.81 1.37
N ILE A 13 -0.52 16.17 1.97
CA ILE A 13 -0.89 16.34 3.38
C ILE A 13 0.19 15.89 4.36
N GLN A 14 1.17 15.10 3.89
CA GLN A 14 2.33 14.65 4.68
C GLN A 14 3.54 15.58 4.56
N GLY A 15 3.44 16.64 3.76
CA GLY A 15 4.51 17.62 3.57
C GLY A 15 5.53 17.23 2.51
N GLU A 16 5.24 16.23 1.67
CA GLU A 16 6.10 15.75 0.58
C GLU A 16 5.72 16.37 -0.77
N THR A 17 6.70 16.57 -1.65
CA THR A 17 6.45 17.06 -3.02
C THR A 17 5.74 15.97 -3.81
N VAL A 18 4.51 16.23 -4.24
CA VAL A 18 3.71 15.26 -5.01
C VAL A 18 4.39 15.03 -6.35
N MET A 19 4.82 13.81 -6.62
CA MET A 19 5.32 13.46 -7.94
C MET A 19 4.15 13.23 -8.89
N LYS A 20 4.36 13.53 -10.18
CA LYS A 20 3.32 13.27 -11.21
C LYS A 20 2.88 11.81 -11.25
N LEU A 21 3.72 10.89 -10.79
CA LEU A 21 3.43 9.47 -10.75
C LEU A 21 2.48 9.10 -9.59
N ASP A 22 2.54 9.78 -8.44
CA ASP A 22 1.65 9.52 -7.30
C ASP A 22 0.20 9.79 -7.68
N ARG A 23 -0.08 10.99 -8.22
CA ARG A 23 -1.42 11.35 -8.75
C ARG A 23 -1.88 10.43 -9.86
N TYR A 24 -0.94 9.98 -10.69
CA TYR A 24 -1.27 9.05 -11.77
C TYR A 24 -1.69 7.70 -11.20
N ALA A 25 -0.95 7.16 -10.23
CA ALA A 25 -1.25 5.90 -9.57
C ALA A 25 -2.58 5.98 -8.82
N ASP A 26 -2.83 7.06 -8.08
CA ASP A 26 -4.08 7.32 -7.37
C ASP A 26 -5.30 7.32 -8.33
N ASP A 27 -5.23 8.10 -9.42
CA ASP A 27 -6.30 8.15 -10.42
C ASP A 27 -6.51 6.80 -11.13
N ARG A 28 -5.45 6.01 -11.34
CA ARG A 28 -5.57 4.65 -11.91
C ARG A 28 -6.28 3.70 -10.96
N ILE A 29 -5.93 3.70 -9.68
CA ILE A 29 -6.58 2.85 -8.69
C ILE A 29 -8.04 3.27 -8.52
N PHE A 30 -8.31 4.58 -8.38
CA PHE A 30 -9.66 5.11 -8.29
C PHE A 30 -10.54 4.63 -9.46
N LYS A 31 -10.08 4.84 -10.71
CA LYS A 31 -10.84 4.45 -11.91
C LYS A 31 -11.00 2.95 -12.09
N ALA A 32 -10.07 2.15 -11.60
CA ALA A 32 -10.18 0.70 -11.65
C ALA A 32 -11.22 0.16 -10.65
N MET A 33 -11.47 0.90 -9.57
CA MET A 33 -12.25 0.42 -8.42
C MET A 33 -13.61 1.11 -8.24
N ASP A 34 -13.83 2.29 -8.84
CA ASP A 34 -15.03 3.12 -8.64
C ASP A 34 -16.34 2.49 -9.14
N HIS A 35 -16.27 1.54 -10.07
CA HIS A 35 -17.43 0.98 -10.76
C HIS A 35 -17.69 -0.50 -10.46
N GLY A 36 -16.95 -1.11 -9.54
CA GLY A 36 -17.04 -2.55 -9.24
C GLY A 36 -18.27 -2.97 -8.43
N GLY A 37 -19.00 -2.03 -7.81
CA GLY A 37 -20.16 -2.33 -6.95
C GLY A 37 -19.82 -2.99 -5.61
N HIS A 38 -18.53 -3.20 -5.30
CA HIS A 38 -18.08 -3.84 -4.07
C HIS A 38 -17.73 -2.86 -2.95
N LEU A 39 -17.38 -1.63 -3.30
CA LEU A 39 -16.88 -0.63 -2.36
C LEU A 39 -17.98 0.34 -1.94
N CYS A 40 -17.94 0.83 -0.69
CA CYS A 40 -18.78 1.93 -0.23
C CYS A 40 -18.04 3.27 -0.15
N CYS A 41 -16.73 3.23 0.07
CA CYS A 41 -15.80 4.35 -0.01
C CYS A 41 -14.37 3.84 -0.21
N MET A 42 -13.45 4.76 -0.50
CA MET A 42 -12.01 4.51 -0.51
C MET A 42 -11.29 5.56 0.32
N ALA A 43 -10.10 5.22 0.81
CA ALA A 43 -9.17 6.15 1.46
C ALA A 43 -7.79 5.98 0.81
N SER A 44 -7.21 7.09 0.37
CA SER A 44 -5.89 7.12 -0.28
C SER A 44 -4.93 7.95 0.56
N GLU A 45 -3.67 7.56 0.57
CA GLU A 45 -2.57 8.35 1.11
C GLU A 45 -2.50 9.77 0.49
N GLU A 46 -2.89 9.89 -0.78
CA GLU A 46 -2.90 11.15 -1.54
C GLU A 46 -4.16 12.01 -1.35
N CYS A 47 -5.15 11.55 -0.58
CA CYS A 47 -6.43 12.23 -0.39
C CYS A 47 -6.76 12.46 1.08
N GLU A 48 -6.94 13.73 1.48
CA GLU A 48 -7.31 14.10 2.86
C GLU A 48 -8.69 13.55 3.28
N ASN A 49 -9.64 13.55 2.35
CA ASN A 49 -11.01 13.12 2.60
C ASN A 49 -11.28 11.75 2.00
N LEU A 50 -12.27 11.05 2.55
CA LEU A 50 -12.76 9.82 1.94
C LEU A 50 -13.20 10.05 0.50
N ILE A 51 -12.73 9.17 -0.37
CA ILE A 51 -13.12 9.12 -1.76
C ILE A 51 -14.45 8.38 -1.83
N LYS A 52 -15.48 9.07 -2.32
CA LYS A 52 -16.81 8.50 -2.48
C LYS A 52 -16.92 7.76 -3.80
N ILE A 53 -17.67 6.67 -3.79
CA ILE A 53 -18.09 6.01 -5.02
C ILE A 53 -19.03 6.94 -5.80
N PRO A 54 -18.78 7.20 -7.10
CA PRO A 54 -19.65 8.04 -7.91
C PRO A 54 -21.11 7.62 -7.82
N SER A 55 -22.02 8.60 -7.73
CA SER A 55 -23.44 8.35 -7.46
C SER A 55 -24.14 7.44 -8.47
N ARG A 56 -23.61 7.36 -9.69
CA ARG A 56 -24.07 6.50 -10.79
C ARG A 56 -23.73 5.01 -10.62
N PHE A 57 -22.87 4.65 -9.67
CA PHE A 57 -22.46 3.28 -9.41
C PHE A 57 -23.00 2.79 -8.07
N ASP A 58 -23.19 1.47 -7.98
CA ASP A 58 -23.66 0.82 -6.77
C ASP A 58 -22.59 0.84 -5.68
N ARG A 59 -23.04 0.94 -4.42
CA ARG A 59 -22.19 0.84 -3.23
C ARG A 59 -22.26 -0.56 -2.69
N GLY A 60 -21.10 -1.14 -2.38
CA GLY A 60 -21.02 -2.44 -1.73
C GLY A 60 -20.76 -2.35 -0.23
N ASP A 61 -20.19 -3.44 0.29
CA ASP A 61 -19.99 -3.67 1.73
C ASP A 61 -18.52 -3.57 2.16
N TYR A 62 -17.64 -3.07 1.30
CA TYR A 62 -16.20 -3.01 1.57
C TYR A 62 -15.65 -1.59 1.48
N VAL A 63 -14.56 -1.35 2.19
CA VAL A 63 -13.73 -0.14 2.09
C VAL A 63 -12.37 -0.54 1.56
N LEU A 64 -11.87 0.22 0.59
CA LEU A 64 -10.49 0.10 0.10
C LEU A 64 -9.64 1.22 0.72
N VAL A 65 -8.62 0.86 1.47
CA VAL A 65 -7.60 1.79 1.95
C VAL A 65 -6.31 1.47 1.19
N PHE A 66 -5.66 2.48 0.61
CA PHE A 66 -4.48 2.23 -0.22
C PHE A 66 -3.44 3.35 -0.15
N ASP A 67 -2.20 2.96 -0.33
CA ASP A 67 -1.09 3.83 -0.72
C ASP A 67 -0.83 3.55 -2.20
N PRO A 68 -1.13 4.52 -3.09
CA PRO A 68 -1.01 4.30 -4.53
C PRO A 68 0.43 4.08 -4.97
N LEU A 69 1.40 4.68 -4.29
CA LEU A 69 2.80 4.64 -4.68
C LEU A 69 3.78 4.79 -3.50
N ASP A 70 3.98 3.69 -2.77
CA ASP A 70 4.96 3.63 -1.68
C ASP A 70 6.39 3.76 -2.22
N GLY A 71 7.18 4.59 -1.53
CA GLY A 71 8.56 4.87 -1.89
C GLY A 71 8.73 5.88 -3.02
N SER A 72 7.80 6.82 -3.22
CA SER A 72 7.88 7.89 -4.22
C SER A 72 9.26 8.59 -4.29
N SER A 73 9.91 8.84 -3.14
CA SER A 73 11.26 9.42 -3.03
C SER A 73 12.40 8.62 -3.70
N ASN A 74 12.10 7.39 -4.16
CA ASN A 74 13.02 6.49 -4.84
C ASN A 74 12.83 6.43 -6.37
N ILE A 75 11.81 7.11 -6.91
CA ILE A 75 11.48 7.10 -8.35
C ILE A 75 12.68 7.52 -9.20
N ASP A 76 13.30 8.66 -8.89
CA ASP A 76 14.44 9.19 -9.66
C ASP A 76 15.73 8.37 -9.48
N LYS A 77 15.77 7.48 -8.49
CA LYS A 77 16.93 6.64 -8.18
C LYS A 77 16.84 5.25 -8.80
N ASN A 78 15.74 4.94 -9.50
CA ASN A 78 15.46 3.61 -10.06
C ASN A 78 15.57 2.49 -9.00
N VAL A 79 15.13 2.80 -7.78
CA VAL A 79 15.00 1.84 -6.68
C VAL A 79 13.55 1.33 -6.65
N SER A 80 13.33 0.12 -6.14
CA SER A 80 12.00 -0.48 -6.06
C SER A 80 11.00 0.42 -5.35
N ILE A 81 9.81 0.52 -5.93
CA ILE A 81 8.62 1.20 -5.39
C ILE A 81 7.45 0.21 -5.36
N GLY A 82 6.33 0.58 -4.74
CA GLY A 82 5.20 -0.32 -4.62
C GLY A 82 3.84 0.36 -4.52
N THR A 83 2.79 -0.44 -4.41
CA THR A 83 1.44 0.00 -4.06
C THR A 83 0.99 -0.87 -2.90
N ILE A 84 0.40 -0.30 -1.86
CA ILE A 84 -0.08 -1.04 -0.68
C ILE A 84 -1.60 -0.90 -0.62
N PHE A 85 -2.29 -1.97 -0.24
CA PHE A 85 -3.73 -1.91 -0.03
C PHE A 85 -4.20 -2.76 1.14
N ALA A 86 -5.30 -2.34 1.73
CA ALA A 86 -6.06 -3.06 2.74
C ALA A 86 -7.55 -2.96 2.43
N ILE A 87 -8.27 -4.04 2.70
CA ILE A 87 -9.71 -4.13 2.50
C ILE A 87 -10.36 -4.36 3.87
N LEU A 88 -11.30 -3.49 4.21
CA LEU A 88 -12.12 -3.60 5.42
C LEU A 88 -13.55 -3.91 5.02
N LYS A 89 -14.28 -4.61 5.89
CA LYS A 89 -15.73 -4.73 5.75
C LYS A 89 -16.39 -3.52 6.42
N ARG A 90 -17.37 -2.93 5.75
CA ARG A 90 -18.23 -1.86 6.28
C ARG A 90 -18.84 -2.24 7.63
N VAL A 91 -18.95 -1.26 8.52
CA VAL A 91 -19.61 -1.39 9.83
C VAL A 91 -20.90 -0.57 9.92
N THR A 92 -21.04 0.46 9.08
CA THR A 92 -22.28 1.22 8.94
C THR A 92 -23.36 0.45 8.16
N PRO A 93 -24.64 0.85 8.24
CA PRO A 93 -25.70 0.22 7.45
C PRO A 93 -25.44 0.26 5.93
N ALA A 94 -25.80 -0.82 5.23
CA ALA A 94 -25.66 -0.92 3.78
C ALA A 94 -26.57 0.08 3.03
N GLY A 95 -26.25 0.31 1.75
CA GLY A 95 -27.04 1.15 0.83
C GLY A 95 -26.73 2.65 0.86
N GLY A 96 -25.92 3.12 1.82
CA GLY A 96 -25.42 4.51 1.86
C GLY A 96 -23.99 4.66 1.33
N ASP A 97 -23.50 5.91 1.29
CA ASP A 97 -22.07 6.19 1.14
C ASP A 97 -21.29 5.71 2.37
N GLY A 98 -20.05 5.26 2.19
CA GLY A 98 -19.17 4.92 3.32
C GLY A 98 -18.80 6.16 4.14
N THR A 99 -18.59 5.97 5.44
CA THR A 99 -18.20 7.05 6.37
C THR A 99 -16.80 6.82 6.93
N LEU A 100 -16.26 7.80 7.66
CA LEU A 100 -14.96 7.65 8.34
C LEU A 100 -14.95 6.49 9.34
N GLU A 101 -16.09 6.15 9.93
CA GLU A 101 -16.21 5.00 10.83
C GLU A 101 -15.89 3.68 10.11
N ASP A 102 -16.25 3.58 8.82
CA ASP A 102 -15.96 2.40 8.01
C ASP A 102 -14.46 2.26 7.67
N ALA A 103 -13.72 3.38 7.58
CA ALA A 103 -12.29 3.37 7.26
C ALA A 103 -11.38 3.32 8.51
N LEU A 104 -11.78 3.96 9.61
CA LEU A 104 -11.00 4.07 10.85
C LEU A 104 -11.21 2.87 11.77
N GLN A 105 -11.08 1.66 11.22
CA GLN A 105 -11.17 0.41 11.96
C GLN A 105 -9.78 -0.11 12.38
N PRO A 106 -9.68 -0.87 13.49
CA PRO A 106 -8.44 -1.53 13.85
C PRO A 106 -7.94 -2.48 12.76
N GLY A 107 -6.62 -2.53 12.51
CA GLY A 107 -6.03 -3.37 11.46
C GLY A 107 -6.37 -4.87 11.55
N VAL A 108 -6.65 -5.38 12.76
CA VAL A 108 -7.13 -6.77 12.96
C VAL A 108 -8.51 -7.06 12.32
N LYS A 109 -9.22 -6.03 11.83
CA LYS A 109 -10.49 -6.14 11.12
C LYS A 109 -10.33 -6.23 9.60
N GLN A 110 -9.10 -6.11 9.07
CA GLN A 110 -8.85 -6.28 7.64
C GLN A 110 -9.28 -7.69 7.20
N VAL A 111 -10.04 -7.75 6.11
CA VAL A 111 -10.48 -9.01 5.49
C VAL A 111 -9.54 -9.47 4.38
N ALA A 112 -8.79 -8.53 3.82
CA ALA A 112 -7.68 -8.79 2.91
C ALA A 112 -6.69 -7.63 2.97
N ALA A 113 -5.43 -7.92 2.68
CA ALA A 113 -4.41 -6.90 2.52
C ALA A 113 -3.29 -7.43 1.62
N GLY A 114 -2.55 -6.52 1.01
CA GLY A 114 -1.45 -6.89 0.15
C GLY A 114 -0.69 -5.69 -0.37
N TYR A 115 0.29 -5.98 -1.21
CA TYR A 115 1.05 -4.97 -1.92
C TYR A 115 1.46 -5.48 -3.29
N CYS A 116 1.64 -4.55 -4.22
CA CYS A 116 2.38 -4.75 -5.45
C CYS A 116 3.78 -4.17 -5.26
N ILE A 117 4.81 -4.90 -5.67
CA ILE A 117 6.19 -4.41 -5.72
C ILE A 117 6.64 -4.30 -7.17
N PHE A 118 7.14 -3.12 -7.54
CA PHE A 118 7.66 -2.77 -8.86
C PHE A 118 9.19 -2.74 -8.79
N GLY A 119 9.80 -3.92 -8.74
CA GLY A 119 11.26 -4.09 -8.70
C GLY A 119 11.83 -4.60 -10.01
N SER A 120 12.84 -5.47 -9.94
CA SER A 120 13.37 -6.20 -11.11
C SER A 120 12.32 -7.07 -11.80
N SER A 121 11.30 -7.48 -11.06
CA SER A 121 10.05 -8.04 -11.57
C SER A 121 8.87 -7.38 -10.83
N THR A 122 7.70 -7.39 -11.44
CA THR A 122 6.46 -6.95 -10.78
C THR A 122 5.82 -8.12 -10.08
N MET A 123 5.57 -8.01 -8.78
CA MET A 123 4.86 -9.04 -8.02
C MET A 123 3.70 -8.47 -7.22
N LEU A 124 2.60 -9.21 -7.15
CA LEU A 124 1.49 -8.99 -6.24
C LEU A 124 1.62 -9.99 -5.09
N VAL A 125 1.65 -9.51 -3.85
CA VAL A 125 1.65 -10.34 -2.65
C VAL A 125 0.44 -9.97 -1.80
N TYR A 126 -0.41 -10.94 -1.45
CA TYR A 126 -1.59 -10.65 -0.65
C TYR A 126 -2.00 -11.80 0.28
N THR A 127 -2.89 -11.49 1.22
CA THR A 127 -3.55 -12.44 2.13
C THR A 127 -5.02 -12.08 2.31
N THR A 128 -5.83 -13.11 2.59
CA THR A 128 -7.22 -13.01 3.08
C THR A 128 -7.38 -13.64 4.46
N GLY A 129 -6.27 -13.89 5.16
CA GLY A 129 -6.24 -14.59 6.46
C GLY A 129 -5.91 -16.09 6.37
N SER A 130 -5.78 -16.66 5.17
CA SER A 130 -5.41 -18.07 4.94
C SER A 130 -4.08 -18.20 4.20
N GLY A 131 -3.01 -17.80 4.86
CA GLY A 131 -1.66 -17.76 4.28
C GLY A 131 -1.39 -16.49 3.48
N VAL A 132 -0.14 -16.32 3.05
CA VAL A 132 0.33 -15.19 2.24
C VAL A 132 0.81 -15.76 0.92
N HIS A 133 0.38 -15.20 -0.20
CA HIS A 133 0.68 -15.74 -1.52
C HIS A 133 1.27 -14.65 -2.42
N GLY A 134 2.33 -15.01 -3.15
CA GLY A 134 3.02 -14.15 -4.10
C GLY A 134 2.79 -14.60 -5.54
N PHE A 135 2.48 -13.64 -6.40
CA PHE A 135 2.23 -13.83 -7.81
C PHE A 135 3.17 -12.91 -8.59
N THR A 136 3.81 -13.44 -9.64
CA THR A 136 4.71 -12.65 -10.49
C THR A 136 4.01 -12.36 -11.80
N LEU A 137 4.02 -11.10 -12.22
CA LEU A 137 3.49 -10.69 -13.53
C LEU A 137 4.40 -11.24 -14.62
N ASP A 138 3.83 -12.01 -15.54
CA ASP A 138 4.46 -12.34 -16.82
C ASP A 138 4.03 -11.32 -17.88
N PRO A 139 4.90 -10.39 -18.30
CA PRO A 139 4.54 -9.34 -19.26
C PRO A 139 4.23 -9.87 -20.66
N SER A 140 4.65 -11.10 -21.00
CA SER A 140 4.41 -11.67 -22.32
C SER A 140 2.95 -12.08 -22.54
N VAL A 141 2.27 -12.46 -21.45
CA VAL A 141 0.85 -12.84 -21.43
C VAL A 141 -0.03 -11.81 -20.73
N GLY A 142 0.55 -10.93 -19.89
CA GLY A 142 -0.18 -9.89 -19.18
C GLY A 142 -0.88 -10.37 -17.91
N GLU A 143 -0.43 -11.48 -17.32
CA GLU A 143 -1.10 -12.16 -16.21
C GLU A 143 -0.19 -12.34 -14.99
N PHE A 144 -0.78 -12.29 -13.79
CA PHE A 144 -0.11 -12.63 -12.54
C PHE A 144 -0.17 -14.13 -12.30
N LEU A 145 0.97 -14.79 -12.35
CA LEU A 145 1.09 -16.23 -12.15
C LEU A 145 1.52 -16.53 -10.71
N LEU A 146 0.89 -17.52 -10.08
CA LEU A 146 1.28 -17.97 -8.73
C LEU A 146 2.75 -18.42 -8.77
N SER A 147 3.60 -17.73 -8.02
CA SER A 147 5.04 -18.01 -7.97
C SER A 147 5.50 -18.43 -6.58
N HIS A 148 4.79 -18.01 -5.52
CA HIS A 148 5.14 -18.28 -4.13
C HIS A 148 3.88 -18.57 -3.31
N GLU A 149 3.60 -19.84 -3.04
CA GLU A 149 2.46 -20.24 -2.22
C GLU A 149 2.82 -20.22 -0.72
N ASN A 150 1.93 -19.69 0.12
CA ASN A 150 2.00 -19.73 1.59
C ASN A 150 3.35 -19.27 2.18
N ILE A 151 3.82 -18.10 1.76
CA ILE A 151 5.04 -17.43 2.24
C ILE A 151 5.05 -17.36 3.77
N LYS A 152 6.20 -17.70 4.38
CA LYS A 152 6.48 -17.58 5.81
C LYS A 152 7.80 -16.88 6.05
N CYS A 153 7.87 -16.09 7.11
CA CYS A 153 9.16 -15.64 7.63
C CYS A 153 9.92 -16.83 8.23
N PRO A 154 11.26 -16.90 8.07
CA PRO A 154 12.06 -17.88 8.79
C PRO A 154 12.01 -17.60 10.30
N GLU A 155 12.29 -18.62 11.11
CA GLU A 155 12.29 -18.49 12.59
C GLU A 155 13.32 -17.46 13.11
N LYS A 156 14.47 -17.33 12.42
CA LYS A 156 15.51 -16.34 12.75
C LYS A 156 15.99 -15.62 11.47
N GLY A 157 15.91 -14.29 11.48
CA GLY A 157 16.49 -13.42 10.46
C GLY A 157 17.97 -13.11 10.72
N LYS A 158 18.70 -12.71 9.67
CA LYS A 158 20.12 -12.28 9.75
C LYS A 158 20.32 -10.82 9.32
N ILE A 159 19.23 -10.11 9.04
CA ILE A 159 19.24 -8.77 8.48
C ILE A 159 18.31 -7.92 9.34
N TYR A 160 18.75 -6.72 9.68
CA TYR A 160 17.90 -5.67 10.22
C TYR A 160 17.83 -4.52 9.20
N SER A 161 16.68 -3.85 9.13
CA SER A 161 16.46 -2.72 8.22
C SER A 161 15.96 -1.54 9.03
N ILE A 162 16.77 -0.48 9.12
CA ILE A 162 16.46 0.76 9.84
C ILE A 162 17.33 1.90 9.28
N ASN A 163 16.83 3.14 9.31
CA ASN A 163 17.63 4.31 8.98
C ASN A 163 18.49 4.76 10.18
N GLU A 164 19.73 4.27 10.25
CA GLU A 164 20.68 4.60 11.32
C GLU A 164 21.06 6.09 11.44
N GLY A 165 20.82 6.89 10.40
CA GLY A 165 20.99 8.35 10.44
C GLY A 165 20.11 9.02 11.50
N ASN A 166 18.99 8.38 11.88
CA ASN A 166 18.08 8.86 12.91
C ASN A 166 18.47 8.41 14.34
N SER A 167 19.63 7.78 14.53
CA SER A 167 20.04 7.17 15.80
C SER A 167 20.03 8.10 17.00
N LEU A 168 20.26 9.41 16.79
CA LEU A 168 20.18 10.41 17.87
C LEU A 168 18.77 10.49 18.48
N PHE A 169 17.72 10.30 17.68
CA PHE A 169 16.32 10.46 18.08
C PHE A 169 15.68 9.17 18.59
N TRP A 170 16.38 8.04 18.52
CA TRP A 170 15.83 6.77 18.99
C TRP A 170 15.74 6.73 20.52
N ASP A 171 14.71 6.03 21.00
CA ASP A 171 14.61 5.64 22.40
C ASP A 171 15.73 4.66 22.77
N GLN A 172 15.95 4.49 24.09
CA GLN A 172 17.04 3.66 24.58
C GLN A 172 16.88 2.18 24.21
N GLY A 173 15.66 1.65 24.19
CA GLY A 173 15.41 0.25 23.83
C GLY A 173 15.77 -0.05 22.39
N THR A 174 15.40 0.83 21.46
CA THR A 174 15.80 0.73 20.04
C THR A 174 17.31 0.78 19.87
N LYS A 175 17.99 1.72 20.56
CA LYS A 175 19.47 1.81 20.55
C LYS A 175 20.12 0.53 21.05
N ASP A 176 19.68 0.03 22.19
CA ASP A 176 20.23 -1.17 22.82
C ASP A 176 20.02 -2.40 21.93
N PHE A 177 18.84 -2.54 21.33
CA PHE A 177 18.54 -3.64 20.43
C PHE A 177 19.39 -3.60 19.16
N VAL A 178 19.51 -2.44 18.49
CA VAL A 178 20.38 -2.29 17.31
C VAL A 178 21.85 -2.55 17.66
N ASN A 179 22.31 -2.07 18.82
CA ASN A 179 23.67 -2.35 19.28
C ASN A 179 23.88 -3.83 19.57
N PHE A 180 22.90 -4.53 20.15
CA PHE A 180 22.92 -5.96 20.35
C PHE A 180 23.05 -6.72 19.02
N LEU A 181 22.28 -6.35 18.00
CA LEU A 181 22.33 -6.99 16.67
C LEU A 181 23.68 -6.83 15.95
N LYS A 182 24.50 -5.86 16.34
CA LYS A 182 25.84 -5.61 15.77
C LYS A 182 26.95 -6.38 16.47
N GLN A 183 26.68 -7.01 17.61
CA GLN A 183 27.68 -7.80 18.31
C GLN A 183 28.01 -9.07 17.51
N GLN A 184 29.25 -9.57 17.62
CA GLN A 184 29.60 -10.87 17.06
C GLN A 184 28.83 -11.96 17.83
N ASP A 185 28.31 -12.95 17.09
CA ASP A 185 27.69 -14.16 17.64
C ASP A 185 28.66 -14.94 18.56
#